data_AF-A0A2T4A5T0-F1
#
_entry.id   AF-A0A2T4A5T0-F1
#
_cell.length_a   1.000
_cell.length_b   1.000
_cell.length_c   1.000
_cell.angle_alpha   90.00
_cell.angle_beta   90.00
_cell.angle_gamma   90.00
#
_symmetry.space_group_name_H-M   'P 1'
#
loop_
_entity.id
_entity.type
_entity.pdbx_description
1 polymer ?
#
loop_
_entity_poly.entity_id
_entity_poly.type
_entity_poly.pdbx_seq_one_letter_code
_entity_poly.pdbx_strand_id
1 'polypeptide(L)'
;MPRKCGLCNQSILDDAFPRFKRLDPQRYVLRFLQNGCGLPGCPGNQLGAWAIPADPSVKYTRPDRNKLVALPRKSNWEAYFLRNGVENESLPDNVTLVCCRCRTQLFDDTEPRWTRESTPRYVLRRPNCKTCNKKNINWSPQNTSIPWVDSSKLSRKWASLLKQPAFDPEDVVKNPDWYFPTAEAQKADHQ
;
A
#
# COMPACT_ATOMS: atom_id res chain seq x y z
N MET A 1 -16.82 27.21 7.10
CA MET A 1 -16.21 27.85 5.91
C MET A 1 -17.18 27.65 4.76
N PRO A 2 -17.87 28.71 4.30
CA PRO A 2 -18.88 28.61 3.26
C PRO A 2 -18.30 28.13 1.93
N ARG A 3 -18.98 27.18 1.30
CA ARG A 3 -18.53 26.57 0.05
C ARG A 3 -19.67 26.43 -0.95
N LYS A 4 -19.29 26.38 -2.23
CA LYS A 4 -20.18 26.03 -3.34
C LYS A 4 -19.57 24.96 -4.23
N CYS A 5 -20.42 24.28 -4.99
CA CYS A 5 -20.00 23.33 -6.00
C CYS A 5 -19.36 24.08 -7.17
N GLY A 6 -18.13 23.71 -7.54
CA GLY A 6 -17.45 24.32 -8.70
C GLY A 6 -18.06 23.97 -10.07
N LEU A 7 -19.02 23.05 -10.16
CA LEU A 7 -19.73 22.73 -11.41
C LEU A 7 -21.06 23.47 -11.55
N CYS A 8 -21.94 23.38 -10.54
CA CYS A 8 -23.28 23.96 -10.59
C CYS A 8 -23.44 25.25 -9.78
N ASN A 9 -22.39 25.73 -9.11
CA ASN A 9 -22.38 26.92 -8.24
C ASN A 9 -23.37 26.93 -7.07
N GLN A 10 -24.12 25.85 -6.85
CA GLN A 10 -25.01 25.73 -5.70
C GLN A 10 -24.20 25.67 -4.39
N SER A 11 -24.76 26.30 -3.35
CA SER A 11 -24.23 26.22 -1.99
C SER A 11 -24.27 24.78 -1.50
N ILE A 12 -23.19 24.36 -0.86
CA ILE A 12 -23.05 23.04 -0.25
C ILE A 12 -22.70 23.19 1.22
N LEU A 13 -22.67 22.09 1.96
CA LEU A 13 -22.29 22.11 3.37
C LEU A 13 -20.94 22.81 3.60
N ASP A 14 -20.94 23.67 4.60
CA ASP A 14 -19.75 24.35 5.11
C ASP A 14 -18.63 23.37 5.44
N ASP A 15 -17.39 23.81 5.28
CA ASP A 15 -16.26 23.09 5.86
C ASP A 15 -16.20 23.39 7.35
N ALA A 16 -16.56 22.40 8.17
CA ALA A 16 -16.42 22.46 9.63
C ALA A 16 -14.94 22.43 10.05
N PHE A 17 -14.07 21.85 9.22
CA PHE A 17 -12.64 21.72 9.47
C PHE A 17 -11.84 22.21 8.25
N PRO A 18 -11.86 23.54 7.97
CA PRO A 18 -11.16 24.08 6.81
C PRO A 18 -9.65 23.85 6.94
N ARG A 19 -9.05 23.39 5.85
CA ARG A 19 -7.60 23.16 5.76
C ARG A 19 -6.97 24.24 4.91
N PHE A 20 -5.82 24.74 5.35
CA PHE A 20 -5.03 25.74 4.64
C PHE A 20 -3.66 25.16 4.27
N LYS A 21 -3.06 25.69 3.21
CA LYS A 21 -1.74 25.24 2.76
C LYS A 21 -0.69 25.59 3.81
N ARG A 22 0.10 24.59 4.24
CA ARG A 22 1.11 24.75 5.30
C ARG A 22 2.09 25.92 5.08
N LEU A 23 2.56 26.08 3.84
CA LEU A 23 3.53 27.12 3.46
C LEU A 23 2.87 28.45 3.04
N ASP A 24 1.54 28.50 2.97
CA ASP A 24 0.77 29.71 2.62
C ASP A 24 -0.62 29.60 3.28
N PRO A 25 -0.73 29.96 4.57
CA PRO A 25 -1.96 29.79 5.35
C PRO A 25 -3.14 30.62 4.83
N GLN A 26 -2.91 31.58 3.93
CA GLN A 26 -3.95 32.37 3.28
C GLN A 26 -4.66 31.61 2.15
N ARG A 27 -4.18 30.41 1.79
CA ARG A 27 -4.78 29.57 0.73
C ARG A 27 -5.54 28.40 1.30
N TYR A 28 -6.84 28.43 1.11
CA TYR A 28 -7.74 27.30 1.40
C TYR A 28 -7.44 26.11 0.48
N VAL A 29 -7.40 24.90 1.03
CA VAL A 29 -7.19 23.66 0.26
C VAL A 29 -8.54 23.07 -0.13
N LEU A 30 -8.79 22.97 -1.43
CA LEU A 30 -10.06 22.49 -1.97
C LEU A 30 -10.34 21.03 -1.59
N ARG A 31 -11.62 20.71 -1.35
CA ARG A 31 -12.08 19.33 -1.18
C ARG A 31 -12.65 18.79 -2.49
N PHE A 32 -12.22 17.58 -2.86
CA PHE A 32 -12.75 16.90 -4.03
C PHE A 32 -14.15 16.35 -3.74
N LEU A 33 -15.07 16.54 -4.69
CA LEU A 33 -16.43 16.03 -4.66
C LEU A 33 -16.55 14.93 -5.71
N GLN A 34 -16.46 13.68 -5.25
CA GLN A 34 -16.57 12.52 -6.12
C GLN A 34 -18.00 12.45 -6.66
N ASN A 35 -18.14 12.55 -7.99
CA ASN A 35 -19.41 12.62 -8.72
C ASN A 35 -20.23 13.91 -8.49
N GLY A 36 -19.55 15.03 -8.22
CA GLY A 36 -20.20 16.33 -7.99
C GLY A 36 -20.80 16.48 -6.60
N CYS A 37 -21.69 17.45 -6.42
CA CYS A 37 -22.19 17.82 -5.09
C CYS A 37 -23.41 17.01 -4.60
N GLY A 38 -23.99 16.17 -5.45
CA GLY A 38 -25.16 15.34 -5.11
C GLY A 38 -26.50 16.09 -5.02
N LEU A 39 -26.51 17.41 -5.22
CA LEU A 39 -27.76 18.19 -5.28
C LEU A 39 -28.49 18.00 -6.62
N PRO A 40 -29.84 18.07 -6.63
CA PRO A 40 -30.63 18.00 -7.86
C PRO A 40 -30.17 19.03 -8.90
N GLY A 41 -29.99 18.58 -10.14
CA GLY A 41 -29.53 19.43 -11.25
C GLY A 41 -28.01 19.59 -11.34
N CYS A 42 -27.21 18.97 -10.46
CA CYS A 42 -25.76 18.95 -10.61
C CYS A 42 -25.35 17.97 -11.75
N PRO A 43 -24.52 18.37 -12.72
CA PRO A 43 -24.05 17.51 -13.83
C PRO A 43 -23.04 16.42 -13.38
N GLY A 44 -22.92 16.18 -12.07
CA GLY A 44 -21.79 15.52 -11.43
C GLY A 44 -21.69 14.02 -11.65
N ASN A 45 -22.73 13.36 -12.16
CA ASN A 45 -22.77 11.90 -12.24
C ASN A 45 -21.67 11.27 -13.13
N GLN A 46 -20.99 12.08 -13.95
CA GLN A 46 -19.85 11.64 -14.79
C GLN A 46 -18.57 12.49 -14.59
N LEU A 47 -18.65 13.62 -13.88
CA LEU A 47 -17.54 14.56 -13.69
C LEU A 47 -17.32 14.86 -12.21
N GLY A 48 -16.08 14.69 -11.74
CA GLY A 48 -15.69 15.14 -10.41
C GLY A 48 -15.74 16.67 -10.29
N ALA A 49 -16.20 17.18 -9.14
CA ALA A 49 -16.21 18.61 -8.86
C ALA A 49 -15.25 18.97 -7.71
N TRP A 50 -15.10 20.27 -7.46
CA TRP A 50 -14.40 20.78 -6.29
C TRP A 50 -15.34 21.63 -5.45
N ALA A 51 -15.26 21.47 -4.14
CA ALA A 51 -15.88 22.37 -3.18
C ALA A 51 -15.01 23.62 -3.07
N ILE A 52 -15.41 24.70 -3.73
CA ILE A 52 -14.69 25.99 -3.74
C ILE A 52 -15.28 26.94 -2.69
N PRO A 53 -14.50 27.89 -2.15
CA PRO A 53 -15.04 28.95 -1.30
C PRO A 53 -16.23 29.66 -1.96
N ALA A 54 -17.27 29.94 -1.19
CA ALA A 54 -18.40 30.73 -1.67
C ALA A 54 -17.98 32.19 -1.91
N ASP A 55 -17.14 32.72 -1.00
CA ASP A 55 -16.52 34.04 -1.11
C ASP A 55 -15.39 34.04 -2.15
N PRO A 56 -15.50 34.85 -3.24
CA PRO A 56 -14.47 34.93 -4.28
C PRO A 56 -13.17 35.59 -3.81
N SER A 57 -13.15 36.31 -2.69
CA SER A 57 -11.95 36.93 -2.14
C SER A 57 -10.96 35.91 -1.56
N VAL A 58 -11.45 34.72 -1.21
CA VAL A 58 -10.67 33.67 -0.58
C VAL A 58 -9.81 32.95 -1.61
N LYS A 59 -8.51 33.14 -1.52
CA LYS A 59 -7.54 32.41 -2.34
C LYS A 59 -7.59 30.92 -2.00
N TYR A 60 -7.56 30.07 -3.01
CA TYR A 60 -7.58 28.62 -2.82
C TYR A 60 -6.56 27.91 -3.71
N THR A 61 -6.31 26.64 -3.40
CA THR A 61 -5.46 25.75 -4.17
C THR A 61 -6.00 24.32 -4.18
N ARG A 62 -5.74 23.58 -5.24
CA ARG A 62 -6.06 22.14 -5.28
C ARG A 62 -5.05 21.39 -4.41
N PRO A 63 -5.48 20.36 -3.67
CA PRO A 63 -4.56 19.46 -2.99
C PRO A 63 -3.68 18.79 -4.04
N ASP A 64 -2.37 19.00 -3.94
CA ASP A 64 -1.39 18.28 -4.75
C ASP A 64 -1.24 16.88 -4.16
N ARG A 65 -1.88 15.89 -4.80
CA ARG A 65 -1.82 14.48 -4.38
C ARG A 65 -0.40 13.93 -4.31
N ASN A 66 0.56 14.54 -5.01
CA ASN A 66 1.97 14.12 -4.97
C ASN A 66 2.75 14.78 -3.82
N LYS A 67 2.21 15.85 -3.22
CA LYS A 67 2.81 16.59 -2.08
C LYS A 67 2.06 16.42 -0.76
N LEU A 68 0.83 15.88 -0.80
CA LEU A 68 0.23 15.30 0.39
C LEU A 68 1.13 14.17 0.83
N VAL A 69 1.66 14.22 2.05
CA VAL A 69 2.23 13.04 2.71
C VAL A 69 1.17 11.97 2.55
N ALA A 70 1.47 10.95 1.74
CA ALA A 70 0.55 9.86 1.57
C ALA A 70 0.28 9.34 2.99
N LEU A 71 -0.99 9.36 3.42
CA LEU A 71 -1.39 8.48 4.52
C LEU A 71 -0.79 7.11 4.19
N PRO A 72 -0.13 6.43 5.14
CA PRO A 72 0.53 5.14 4.90
C PRO A 72 -0.40 4.29 4.05
N ARG A 73 0.02 4.01 2.81
CA ARG A 73 -0.86 3.31 1.86
C ARG A 73 -1.00 1.89 2.38
N LYS A 74 -2.18 1.60 2.94
CA LYS A 74 -2.59 0.30 3.48
C LYS A 74 -1.81 -0.11 4.73
N SER A 75 -2.50 -0.85 5.58
CA SER A 75 -2.00 -1.41 6.83
C SER A 75 -0.62 -2.05 6.64
N ASN A 76 0.30 -1.68 7.53
CA ASN A 76 1.71 -2.07 7.52
C ASN A 76 1.85 -3.53 7.96
N TRP A 77 1.29 -4.47 7.18
CA TRP A 77 1.46 -5.91 7.41
C TRP A 77 2.96 -6.24 7.56
N GLU A 78 3.85 -5.47 6.94
CA GLU A 78 5.29 -5.58 7.09
C GLU A 78 5.76 -5.44 8.55
N ALA A 79 5.15 -4.55 9.34
CA ALA A 79 5.48 -4.40 10.76
C ALA A 79 5.16 -5.64 11.61
N TYR A 80 4.19 -6.44 11.19
CA TYR A 80 3.72 -7.62 11.90
C TYR A 80 4.35 -8.91 11.36
N PHE A 81 4.49 -9.01 10.04
CA PHE A 81 4.93 -10.22 9.35
C PHE A 81 6.44 -10.29 9.13
N LEU A 82 7.16 -9.17 9.16
CA LEU A 82 8.61 -9.15 8.92
C LEU A 82 9.42 -9.08 10.20
N ARG A 83 10.61 -9.66 10.15
CA ARG A 83 11.65 -9.47 11.16
C ARG A 83 12.12 -8.03 11.19
N ASN A 84 12.49 -7.55 12.38
CA ASN A 84 13.31 -6.34 12.47
C ASN A 84 14.75 -6.70 12.05
N GLY A 85 15.54 -5.73 11.59
CA GLY A 85 16.90 -6.00 11.08
C GLY A 85 17.85 -6.66 12.08
N VAL A 86 17.52 -6.61 13.37
CA VAL A 86 18.30 -7.22 14.47
C VAL A 86 18.07 -8.74 14.54
N GLU A 87 16.90 -9.23 14.13
CA GLU A 87 16.52 -10.65 14.16
C GLU A 87 17.05 -11.47 12.97
N ASN A 88 17.95 -10.89 12.17
CA ASN A 88 18.45 -11.46 10.91
C ASN A 88 19.84 -12.10 11.00
N GLU A 89 20.46 -12.22 12.18
CA GLU A 89 21.88 -12.62 12.34
C GLU A 89 22.26 -13.96 11.67
N SER A 90 21.31 -14.88 11.48
CA SER A 90 21.53 -16.18 10.83
C SER A 90 21.05 -16.25 9.37
N LEU A 91 20.56 -15.15 8.81
CA LEU A 91 19.97 -15.07 7.48
C LEU A 91 20.92 -14.38 6.49
N PRO A 92 20.87 -14.73 5.19
CA PRO A 92 21.68 -14.04 4.18
C PRO A 92 21.39 -12.54 4.11
N ASP A 93 22.45 -11.73 4.21
CA ASP A 93 22.42 -10.27 3.98
C ASP A 93 22.30 -9.89 2.50
N ASN A 94 22.56 -10.86 1.61
CA ASN A 94 22.40 -10.72 0.18
C ASN A 94 21.64 -11.91 -0.39
N VAL A 95 20.65 -11.65 -1.23
CA VAL A 95 19.93 -12.69 -1.98
C VAL A 95 19.98 -12.37 -3.47
N THR A 96 20.73 -13.18 -4.22
CA THR A 96 20.72 -13.12 -5.68
C THR A 96 19.44 -13.74 -6.22
N LEU A 97 18.71 -12.96 -7.02
CA LEU A 97 17.54 -13.38 -7.75
C LEU A 97 17.90 -13.66 -9.20
N VAL A 98 17.32 -14.72 -9.75
CA VAL A 98 17.39 -15.05 -11.17
C VAL A 98 16.03 -14.87 -11.81
N CYS A 99 16.01 -14.33 -13.02
CA CYS A 99 14.77 -14.26 -13.78
C CYS A 99 14.37 -15.67 -14.26
N CYS A 100 13.27 -16.23 -13.75
CA CYS A 100 12.77 -17.57 -14.11
C CYS A 100 12.51 -17.76 -15.60
N ARG A 101 12.28 -16.67 -16.34
CA ARG A 101 11.96 -16.71 -17.78
C ARG A 101 13.20 -16.73 -18.67
N CYS A 102 14.09 -15.76 -18.54
CA CYS A 102 15.30 -15.70 -19.38
C CYS A 102 16.48 -16.46 -18.77
N ARG A 103 16.48 -16.73 -17.46
CA ARG A 103 17.54 -17.39 -16.68
C ARG A 103 18.92 -16.74 -16.76
N THR A 104 19.06 -15.62 -17.48
CA THR A 104 20.33 -14.90 -17.68
C THR A 104 20.42 -13.63 -16.85
N GLN A 105 19.30 -12.94 -16.64
CA GLN A 105 19.30 -11.73 -15.81
C GLN A 105 19.35 -12.11 -14.33
N LEU A 106 20.38 -11.59 -13.65
CA LEU A 106 20.54 -11.63 -12.20
C LEU A 106 20.21 -10.26 -11.58
N PHE A 107 19.84 -10.28 -10.31
CA PHE A 107 19.63 -9.11 -9.47
C PHE A 107 20.05 -9.45 -8.04
N ASP A 108 20.99 -8.70 -7.49
CA ASP A 108 21.42 -8.87 -6.11
C ASP A 108 20.61 -7.98 -5.19
N ASP A 109 19.81 -8.58 -4.31
CA ASP A 109 19.08 -7.86 -3.26
C ASP A 109 19.99 -7.68 -2.05
N THR A 110 20.51 -6.46 -1.87
CA THR A 110 21.37 -6.08 -0.73
C THR A 110 20.58 -5.70 0.51
N GLU A 111 19.25 -5.71 0.43
CA GLU A 111 18.36 -5.40 1.54
C GLU A 111 17.23 -6.43 1.58
N PRO A 112 17.57 -7.72 1.80
CA PRO A 112 16.60 -8.77 1.84
C PRO A 112 15.68 -8.61 3.05
N ARG A 113 14.40 -8.95 2.85
CA ARG A 113 13.37 -8.89 3.88
C ARG A 113 12.92 -10.30 4.21
N TRP A 114 12.78 -10.60 5.50
CA TRP A 114 12.51 -11.95 5.98
C TRP A 114 11.25 -11.99 6.84
N THR A 115 10.47 -13.06 6.72
CA THR A 115 9.29 -13.28 7.56
C THR A 115 9.68 -13.62 9.00
N ARG A 116 8.81 -13.26 9.96
CA ARG A 116 9.03 -13.45 11.40
C ARG A 116 8.81 -14.88 11.90
N GLU A 117 8.22 -15.74 11.09
CA GLU A 117 8.03 -17.16 11.42
C GLU A 117 9.36 -17.86 11.77
N SER A 118 9.27 -19.00 12.47
CA SER A 118 10.41 -19.77 12.95
C SER A 118 11.30 -20.30 11.83
N THR A 119 10.73 -20.56 10.65
CA THR A 119 11.45 -20.85 9.39
C THR A 119 11.37 -19.65 8.44
N PRO A 120 12.30 -18.68 8.52
CA PRO A 120 12.15 -17.41 7.82
C PRO A 120 12.14 -17.60 6.30
N ARG A 121 11.20 -16.94 5.64
CA ARG A 121 11.10 -16.91 4.18
C ARG A 121 11.50 -15.55 3.66
N TYR A 122 12.30 -15.56 2.60
CA TYR A 122 12.65 -14.35 1.88
C TYR A 122 11.42 -13.75 1.19
N VAL A 123 11.20 -12.45 1.37
CA VAL A 123 10.10 -11.73 0.74
C VAL A 123 10.54 -11.21 -0.62
N LEU A 124 10.07 -11.89 -1.67
CA LEU A 124 10.52 -11.71 -3.04
C LEU A 124 10.41 -10.26 -3.52
N ARG A 125 11.55 -9.66 -3.89
CA ARG A 125 11.58 -8.42 -4.69
C ARG A 125 11.27 -8.71 -6.16
N ARG A 126 10.65 -7.73 -6.82
CA ARG A 126 10.23 -7.85 -8.23
C ARG A 126 10.88 -6.76 -9.08
N PRO A 127 12.19 -6.84 -9.33
CA PRO A 127 12.86 -5.90 -10.22
C PRO A 127 12.36 -6.06 -11.66
N ASN A 128 12.60 -5.04 -12.50
CA ASN A 128 12.32 -5.15 -13.93
C ASN A 128 13.41 -5.97 -14.61
N CYS A 129 13.02 -7.01 -15.35
CA CYS A 129 13.96 -7.79 -16.16
C CYS A 129 14.24 -7.06 -17.48
N LYS A 130 15.50 -6.65 -17.69
CA LYS A 130 15.93 -5.92 -18.90
C LYS A 130 15.79 -6.76 -20.18
N THR A 131 16.00 -8.08 -20.09
CA THR A 131 15.89 -9.01 -21.22
C THR A 131 14.45 -9.31 -21.61
N CYS A 132 13.57 -9.58 -20.63
CA CYS A 132 12.20 -9.98 -20.92
C CYS A 132 11.23 -8.80 -21.11
N ASN A 133 11.63 -7.59 -20.70
CA ASN A 133 10.84 -6.36 -20.69
C ASN A 133 9.40 -6.51 -20.13
N LYS A 134 9.18 -7.52 -19.27
CA LYS A 134 7.89 -7.81 -18.61
C LYS A 134 8.01 -7.55 -17.11
N LYS A 135 6.98 -6.91 -16.56
CA LYS A 135 6.90 -6.61 -15.13
C LYS A 135 6.46 -7.85 -14.32
N ASN A 136 7.06 -8.01 -13.14
CA ASN A 136 6.42 -8.50 -11.91
C ASN A 136 6.09 -9.99 -11.67
N ILE A 137 6.60 -10.98 -12.41
CA ILE A 137 6.20 -12.38 -12.12
C ILE A 137 7.27 -13.46 -12.27
N ASN A 138 8.49 -13.12 -12.69
CA ASN A 138 9.45 -14.12 -13.15
C ASN A 138 10.75 -14.08 -12.36
N TRP A 139 10.72 -13.92 -11.04
CA TRP A 139 11.95 -13.92 -10.23
C TRP A 139 11.86 -14.97 -9.15
N SER A 140 12.99 -15.62 -8.87
CA SER A 140 13.17 -16.50 -7.72
C SER A 140 14.60 -16.35 -7.21
N PRO A 141 14.87 -16.70 -5.95
CA PRO A 141 16.25 -16.87 -5.49
C PRO A 141 17.01 -17.83 -6.42
N GLN A 142 18.25 -17.48 -6.74
CA GLN A 142 19.14 -18.36 -7.50
C GLN A 142 19.51 -19.59 -6.66
N ASN A 143 19.75 -19.39 -5.36
CA ASN A 143 19.89 -20.47 -4.41
C ASN A 143 18.53 -21.06 -4.07
N THR A 144 18.27 -22.28 -4.54
CA THR A 144 17.00 -22.99 -4.33
C THR A 144 16.78 -23.44 -2.89
N SER A 145 17.80 -23.39 -2.03
CA SER A 145 17.64 -23.67 -0.59
C SER A 145 17.00 -22.52 0.17
N ILE A 146 16.88 -21.32 -0.42
CA ILE A 146 16.24 -20.16 0.21
C ILE A 146 14.72 -20.24 -0.02
N PRO A 147 13.93 -20.54 1.03
CA PRO A 147 12.48 -20.51 0.90
C PRO A 147 12.02 -19.05 0.76
N TRP A 148 11.01 -18.80 -0.06
CA TRP A 148 10.56 -17.45 -0.37
C TRP A 148 9.04 -17.34 -0.49
N VAL A 149 8.54 -16.12 -0.32
CA VAL A 149 7.13 -15.78 -0.41
C VAL A 149 6.92 -14.46 -1.14
N ASP A 150 5.84 -14.38 -1.91
CA ASP A 150 5.44 -13.12 -2.54
C ASP A 150 4.86 -12.15 -1.52
N SER A 151 5.29 -10.88 -1.58
CA SER A 151 4.67 -9.79 -0.81
C SER A 151 3.16 -9.67 -1.03
N SER A 152 2.66 -10.02 -2.23
CA SER A 152 1.22 -10.02 -2.53
C SER A 152 0.45 -11.15 -1.85
N LYS A 153 1.09 -12.29 -1.53
CA LYS A 153 0.49 -13.36 -0.74
C LYS A 153 0.34 -12.90 0.71
N LEU A 154 1.38 -12.27 1.26
CA LEU A 154 1.38 -11.69 2.60
C LEU A 154 0.31 -10.60 2.76
N SER A 155 0.25 -9.66 1.83
CA SER A 155 -0.77 -8.61 1.83
C SER A 155 -2.20 -9.16 1.75
N ARG A 156 -2.45 -10.21 0.94
CA ARG A 156 -3.76 -10.88 0.87
C ARG A 156 -4.10 -11.61 2.15
N LYS A 157 -3.14 -12.32 2.76
CA LYS A 157 -3.35 -13.01 4.03
C LYS A 157 -3.72 -12.01 5.12
N TRP A 158 -2.97 -10.91 5.23
CA TRP A 158 -3.27 -9.83 6.16
C TRP A 158 -4.68 -9.27 5.98
N ALA A 159 -5.06 -8.96 4.74
CA ALA A 159 -6.41 -8.47 4.43
C ALA A 159 -7.51 -9.51 4.75
N SER A 160 -7.18 -10.80 4.74
CA SER A 160 -8.09 -11.87 5.17
C SER A 160 -8.22 -11.94 6.69
N LEU A 161 -7.12 -11.82 7.42
CA LEU A 161 -7.10 -11.84 8.89
C LEU A 161 -7.89 -10.66 9.46
N LEU A 162 -7.72 -9.45 8.91
CA LEU A 162 -8.47 -8.26 9.32
C LEU A 162 -9.99 -8.36 9.16
N LYS A 163 -10.50 -9.35 8.40
CA LYS A 163 -11.96 -9.59 8.28
C LYS A 163 -12.49 -10.47 9.42
N GLN A 164 -11.62 -11.10 10.20
CA GLN A 164 -12.01 -11.99 11.29
C GLN A 164 -12.26 -11.14 12.55
N PRO A 165 -13.46 -11.22 13.18
CA PRO A 165 -13.81 -10.37 14.31
C PRO A 165 -12.91 -10.52 15.54
N ALA A 166 -12.31 -11.69 15.73
CA ALA A 166 -11.46 -12.03 16.87
C ALA A 166 -9.96 -11.87 16.58
N PHE A 167 -9.58 -11.34 15.41
CA PHE A 167 -8.17 -11.21 15.06
C PHE A 167 -7.55 -9.96 15.69
N ASP A 168 -6.51 -10.17 16.51
CA ASP A 168 -5.62 -9.12 16.98
C ASP A 168 -4.31 -9.13 16.17
N PRO A 169 -3.95 -8.02 15.49
CA PRO A 169 -2.62 -7.81 14.89
C PRO A 169 -1.43 -8.21 15.76
N GLU A 170 -1.49 -7.96 17.07
CA GLU A 170 -0.38 -8.25 18.00
C GLU A 170 -0.16 -9.75 18.22
N ASP A 171 -1.18 -10.59 18.00
CA ASP A 171 -1.03 -12.05 18.13
C ASP A 171 -0.08 -12.62 17.09
N VAL A 172 0.04 -11.95 15.94
CA VAL A 172 1.01 -12.31 14.90
C VAL A 172 2.44 -12.12 15.38
N VAL A 173 2.69 -11.11 16.21
CA VAL A 173 4.01 -10.85 16.78
C VAL A 173 4.36 -11.91 17.82
N LYS A 174 3.38 -12.28 18.66
CA LYS A 174 3.56 -13.25 19.75
C LYS A 174 3.62 -14.70 19.25
N ASN A 175 2.81 -15.03 18.25
CA ASN A 175 2.63 -16.39 17.74
C ASN A 175 2.71 -16.41 16.21
N PRO A 176 3.85 -16.03 15.60
CA PRO A 176 3.94 -15.87 14.15
C PRO A 176 3.59 -17.16 13.40
N ASP A 177 4.00 -18.32 13.89
CA ASP A 177 3.82 -19.61 13.21
C ASP A 177 2.35 -20.00 13.00
N TRP A 178 1.40 -19.49 13.79
CA TRP A 178 -0.04 -19.70 13.54
C TRP A 178 -0.50 -19.03 12.24
N TYR A 179 0.18 -17.96 11.85
CA TYR A 179 -0.12 -17.15 10.68
C TYR A 179 0.79 -17.44 9.51
N PHE A 180 1.67 -18.43 9.62
CA PHE A 180 2.54 -18.87 8.54
C PHE A 180 2.54 -20.40 8.51
N PRO A 181 1.79 -21.02 7.58
CA PRO A 181 1.74 -22.48 7.53
C PRO A 181 3.13 -23.05 7.22
N THR A 182 3.47 -24.16 7.88
CA THR A 182 4.66 -24.96 7.57
C THR A 182 4.59 -25.52 6.15
N ALA A 183 5.74 -25.84 5.57
CA ALA A 183 5.81 -26.47 4.24
C ALA A 183 5.05 -27.82 4.18
N GLU A 184 4.85 -28.47 5.32
CA GLU A 184 4.09 -29.72 5.47
C GLU A 184 2.57 -29.46 5.44
N ALA A 185 2.09 -28.41 6.09
CA ALA A 185 0.68 -28.04 6.08
C ALA A 185 0.17 -27.63 4.68
N GLN A 186 1.05 -27.09 3.83
CA GLN A 186 0.71 -26.70 2.45
C GLN A 186 0.52 -27.89 1.49
N LYS A 187 0.98 -29.11 1.84
CA LYS A 187 0.75 -30.32 1.03
C LYS A 187 -0.62 -30.95 1.27
N ALA A 188 -1.26 -30.66 2.41
CA ALA A 188 -2.55 -31.24 2.79
C ALA A 188 -3.75 -30.56 2.11
N ASP A 189 -3.63 -29.29 1.70
CA ASP A 189 -4.71 -28.53 1.03
C ASP A 189 -4.82 -28.81 -0.50
N HIS A 190 -4.05 -29.76 -1.02
CA HIS A 190 -4.04 -30.14 -2.44
C HIS A 190 -4.30 -31.64 -2.67
N GLN A 191 -4.81 -32.37 -1.66
CA GLN A 191 -5.40 -33.70 -1.81
C GLN A 191 -6.92 -33.65 -1.72
#